data_AF-A0A537JQP7-F1
#
_entry.id   AF-A0A537JQP7-F1
#
_cell.length_a   1.000
_cell.length_b   1.000
_cell.length_c   1.000
_cell.angle_alpha   90.00
_cell.angle_beta   90.00
_cell.angle_gamma   90.00
#
_symmetry.space_group_name_H-M   'P 1'
#
loop_
_entity.id
_entity.type
_entity.pdbx_description
1 polymer ?
#
loop_
_entity_poly.entity_id
_entity_poly.type
_entity_poly.pdbx_seq_one_letter_code
_entity_poly.pdbx_strand_id
1 'polypeptide(L)' 'MKTILLIATVTALFSCSAPRELQAEMVNAELVKIDTVFRNADAPKQLLTWRDDNRVDYVTYVPLNNYFPIGAKMVVLVKR' A
#
# COMPACT_ATOMS: atom_id res chain seq x y z
N MET A 1 -44.15 9.85 -24.97
CA MET A 1 -44.20 9.33 -23.58
C MET A 1 -43.22 8.19 -23.30
N LYS A 2 -42.88 7.30 -24.26
CA LYS A 2 -41.90 6.20 -24.03
C LYS A 2 -40.44 6.63 -23.84
N THR A 3 -40.02 7.77 -24.41
CA THR A 3 -38.64 8.27 -24.35
C THR A 3 -38.22 8.76 -22.95
N ILE A 4 -39.16 9.33 -22.20
CA ILE A 4 -38.92 9.85 -20.85
C ILE A 4 -38.63 8.71 -19.86
N LEU A 5 -39.37 7.59 -20.00
CA LEU A 5 -39.15 6.38 -19.22
C LEU A 5 -37.74 5.82 -19.42
N LEU A 6 -37.26 5.81 -20.67
CA LEU A 6 -35.96 5.25 -21.01
C LEU A 6 -34.82 6.09 -20.40
N ILE A 7 -34.93 7.43 -20.45
CA ILE A 7 -33.97 8.35 -19.83
C ILE A 7 -33.96 8.16 -18.30
N ALA A 8 -35.13 8.04 -17.68
CA ALA A 8 -35.25 7.85 -16.24
C ALA A 8 -34.66 6.52 -15.75
N THR A 9 -34.83 5.43 -16.51
CA THR A 9 -34.19 4.15 -16.17
C THR A 9 -32.68 4.19 -16.30
N VAL A 10 -32.14 4.88 -17.31
CA VAL A 10 -30.69 5.00 -17.49
C VAL A 10 -30.09 5.80 -16.34
N THR A 11 -30.66 6.96 -15.98
CA THR A 11 -30.11 7.76 -14.87
C THR A 11 -30.19 7.06 -13.51
N ALA A 12 -31.23 6.25 -13.27
CA ALA A 12 -31.34 5.45 -12.05
C ALA A 12 -30.30 4.32 -11.95
N LEU A 13 -29.88 3.73 -13.08
CA LEU A 13 -28.86 2.68 -13.11
C LEU A 13 -27.45 3.23 -12.88
N PHE A 14 -27.16 4.45 -13.37
CA PHE A 14 -25.85 5.09 -13.22
C PHE A 14 -25.67 5.84 -11.88
N SER A 15 -26.74 6.12 -11.14
CA SER A 15 -26.65 6.79 -9.83
C SER A 15 -26.33 5.85 -8.66
N CYS A 16 -26.36 4.53 -8.88
CA CYS A 16 -26.13 3.52 -7.84
C CYS A 16 -24.70 2.94 -7.83
N SER A 17 -23.74 3.59 -8.49
CA SER A 17 -22.34 3.24 -8.31
C SER A 17 -21.83 3.87 -7.02
N ALA A 18 -21.88 3.14 -5.91
CA ALA A 18 -21.22 3.58 -4.68
C ALA A 18 -19.70 3.67 -4.95
N PRO A 19 -19.06 4.82 -4.73
CA PRO A 19 -17.61 4.90 -4.81
C PRO A 19 -17.06 3.93 -3.76
N ARG A 20 -16.25 2.97 -4.21
CA ARG A 20 -15.47 2.14 -3.29
C ARG A 20 -14.34 3.00 -2.76
N GLU A 21 -14.60 3.70 -1.66
CA GLU A 21 -13.55 4.39 -0.94
C GLU A 21 -12.57 3.37 -0.36
N LEU A 22 -11.27 3.60 -0.59
CA LEU A 22 -10.23 2.76 -0.07
C LEU A 22 -10.14 2.98 1.44
N GLN A 23 -10.61 2.02 2.24
CA GLN A 23 -10.49 2.04 3.70
C GLN A 23 -9.05 1.69 4.10
N ALA A 24 -8.15 2.65 3.97
CA ALA A 24 -6.78 2.54 4.45
C ALA A 24 -6.40 3.75 5.29
N GLU A 25 -5.59 3.51 6.30
CA GLU A 25 -4.97 4.51 7.15
C GLU A 25 -3.50 4.70 6.72
N MET A 26 -3.04 5.95 6.66
CA MET A 26 -1.64 6.26 6.37
C MET A 26 -0.88 6.38 7.70
N VAL A 27 0.08 5.50 7.93
CA VAL A 27 0.96 5.52 9.11
C VAL A 27 2.39 5.80 8.72
N ASN A 28 3.14 6.45 9.61
CA ASN A 28 4.58 6.64 9.43
C ASN A 28 5.31 5.44 10.03
N ALA A 29 6.18 4.81 9.25
CA ALA A 29 7.05 3.73 9.71
C ALA A 29 8.51 4.15 9.56
N GLU A 30 9.32 3.79 10.56
CA GLU A 30 10.76 4.06 10.62
C GLU A 30 11.56 2.81 10.27
N LEU A 31 12.62 2.96 9.48
CA LEU A 31 13.53 1.87 9.15
C LEU A 31 14.36 1.49 10.38
N VAL A 32 14.06 0.35 10.99
CA VAL A 32 14.71 -0.11 12.23
C VAL A 32 15.78 -1.18 11.98
N LYS A 33 15.73 -1.88 10.85
CA LYS A 33 16.64 -2.99 10.55
C LYS A 33 16.87 -3.16 9.05
N ILE A 34 18.10 -3.51 8.70
CA ILE A 34 18.50 -3.90 7.35
C ILE A 34 19.22 -5.23 7.45
N ASP A 35 18.66 -6.28 6.86
CA ASP A 35 19.29 -7.59 6.73
C ASP A 35 19.64 -7.90 5.27
N THR A 36 20.49 -8.90 5.04
CA THR A 36 20.70 -9.48 3.72
C THR A 36 20.02 -10.84 3.64
N VAL A 37 19.22 -11.08 2.61
CA VAL A 37 18.48 -12.32 2.38
C VAL A 37 18.83 -12.94 1.03
N PHE A 38 19.05 -14.24 1.04
CA PHE A 38 19.38 -15.05 -0.14
C PHE A 38 18.16 -15.86 -0.57
N ARG A 39 17.15 -15.18 -1.14
CA ARG A 39 15.94 -15.87 -1.63
C ARG A 39 16.24 -16.73 -2.87
N ASN A 40 17.16 -16.26 -3.70
CA ASN A 40 17.76 -16.99 -4.81
C ASN A 40 19.28 -17.01 -4.57
N ALA A 41 19.95 -18.14 -4.81
CA ALA A 41 21.38 -18.31 -4.53
C ALA A 41 22.25 -17.22 -5.19
N ASP A 42 21.87 -16.79 -6.39
CA ASP A 42 22.69 -15.89 -7.22
C ASP A 42 22.28 -14.41 -7.13
N ALA A 43 21.22 -14.09 -6.38
CA ALA A 43 20.65 -12.74 -6.34
C ALA A 43 20.25 -12.35 -4.91
N PRO A 44 21.22 -12.08 -4.03
CA PRO A 44 20.93 -11.57 -2.70
C PRO A 44 20.24 -10.20 -2.77
N LYS A 45 19.36 -9.97 -1.80
CA LYS A 45 18.60 -8.73 -1.64
C LYS A 45 18.76 -8.21 -0.22
N GLN A 46 18.57 -6.91 -0.05
CA GLN A 46 18.38 -6.32 1.27
C GLN A 46 16.92 -6.50 1.69
N LEU A 47 16.72 -6.90 2.94
CA LEU A 47 15.44 -6.91 3.62
C LEU A 47 15.40 -5.70 4.56
N LEU A 48 14.55 -4.73 4.25
CA LEU A 48 14.32 -3.56 5.07
C LEU A 48 13.13 -3.83 6.00
N THR A 49 13.33 -3.67 7.30
CA THR A 49 12.25 -3.78 8.29
C THR A 49 11.91 -2.40 8.82
N TRP A 50 10.65 -2.02 8.62
CA TRP A 50 10.08 -0.75 9.01
C TRP A 50 9.13 -0.96 10.18
N ARG A 51 9.15 -0.06 11.15
CA ARG A 51 8.30 -0.16 12.35
C ARG A 51 7.51 1.11 12.54
N ASP A 52 6.20 0.98 12.74
CA ASP A 52 5.36 2.11 13.12
C ASP A 52 5.31 2.34 14.64
N ASP A 53 4.61 3.39 15.06
CA ASP A 53 4.43 3.76 16.48
C ASP A 53 3.69 2.67 17.29
N ASN A 54 2.90 1.83 16.62
CA ASN A 54 2.19 0.69 17.21
C ASN A 54 3.06 -0.58 17.27
N ARG A 55 4.35 -0.48 16.93
CA ARG A 55 5.31 -1.60 16.86
C ARG A 55 4.95 -2.68 15.84
N VAL A 56 4.18 -2.33 14.82
CA VAL A 56 3.92 -3.23 13.69
C VAL A 56 5.12 -3.18 12.75
N ASP A 57 5.64 -4.36 12.42
CA ASP A 57 6.77 -4.51 11.52
C ASP A 57 6.29 -4.77 10.08
N TYR A 58 6.78 -3.94 9.16
CA TYR A 58 6.58 -4.05 7.71
C TYR A 58 7.90 -4.39 7.05
N VAL A 59 7.87 -5.19 5.98
CA VAL A 59 9.09 -5.61 5.30
C VAL A 59 9.07 -5.25 3.82
N THR A 60 10.19 -4.76 3.31
CA THR A 60 10.41 -4.53 1.88
C THR A 60 11.71 -5.18 1.43
N TYR A 61 11.73 -5.67 0.18
CA TYR A 61 12.92 -6.27 -0.42
C TYR A 61 13.46 -5.34 -1.49
N VAL A 62 14.74 -4.97 -1.37
CA VAL A 62 15.40 -4.04 -2.29
C VAL A 62 16.73 -4.62 -2.79
N PRO A 63 17.21 -4.21 -3.97
CA PRO A 63 18.52 -4.61 -4.45
C PRO A 63 19.65 -4.11 -3.52
N LEU A 64 20.76 -4.87 -3.45
CA LEU A 64 21.92 -4.55 -2.59
C LEU A 64 22.68 -3.28 -2.94
N ASN A 65 22.53 -2.77 -4.16
CA ASN A 65 23.22 -1.58 -4.64
C ASN A 65 22.61 -0.27 -4.12
N ASN A 66 21.50 -0.34 -3.37
CA ASN A 66 20.85 0.81 -2.77
C ASN A 66 21.34 1.04 -1.34
N TYR A 67 21.46 2.31 -0.96
CA TYR A 67 21.80 2.73 0.39
C TYR A 67 20.57 3.28 1.10
N PHE A 68 20.30 2.79 2.31
CA PHE A 68 19.20 3.24 3.17
C PHE A 68 19.73 3.54 4.57
N PRO A 69 19.53 4.76 5.12
CA PRO A 69 19.91 5.06 6.48
C PRO A 69 18.88 4.50 7.48
N ILE A 70 19.36 3.82 8.53
CA ILE A 70 18.52 3.47 9.68
C ILE A 70 17.94 4.77 10.26
N GLY A 71 16.65 4.74 10.62
CA GLY A 71 15.89 5.92 11.05
C GLY A 71 15.19 6.65 9.91
N ALA A 72 15.35 6.23 8.65
CA ALA A 72 14.57 6.75 7.54
C ALA A 72 13.07 6.52 7.77
N LYS A 73 12.23 7.49 7.42
CA LYS A 73 10.77 7.40 7.56
C LYS A 73 10.09 7.20 6.21
N MET A 74 9.06 6.35 6.17
CA MET A 74 8.18 6.17 5.03
C MET A 74 6.72 6.12 5.45
N VAL A 75 5.82 6.49 4.53
CA VAL A 75 4.38 6.35 4.75
C VAL A 75 3.93 4.98 4.26
N VAL A 76 3.24 4.24 5.12
CA VAL A 76 2.66 2.91 4.84
C VAL A 76 1.15 3.01 4.89
N LEU A 77 0.49 2.36 3.93
CA LEU A 77 -0.97 2.22 3.92
C LEU A 77 -1.34 0.93 4.66
N VAL A 78 -2.06 1.08 5.77
CA VAL A 78 -2.56 -0.03 6.57
C VAL A 78 -4.06 -0.17 6.35
N LYS A 79 -4.55 -1.40 6.22
CA LYS A 79 -5.99 -1.64 6.16
C LYS A 79 -6.59 -1.38 7.53
N ARG A 80 -7.68 -0.61 7.58
CA ARG A 80 -8.45 -0.40 8.81
C ARG A 80 -9.48 -1.50 9.03
#